data_AF-A0AA43ZD20-F1
#
_entry.id   AF-A0AA43ZD20-F1
#
_cell.length_a   1.000
_cell.length_b   1.000
_cell.length_c   1.000
_cell.angle_alpha   90.00
_cell.angle_beta   90.00
_cell.angle_gamma   90.00
#
_symmetry.space_group_name_H-M   'P 1'
#
loop_
_entity.id
_entity.type
_entity.pdbx_description
1 polymer ?
#
loop_
_entity_poly.entity_id
_entity_poly.type
_entity_poly.pdbx_seq_one_letter_code
_entity_poly.pdbx_strand_id
1 'polypeptide(L)'
;MKPAGQMTITLTDELEQFVRREVNEGTFASNSEYIRDLVRERYRKKQDRDEKMKTLNAALERGMADSAAGRVTSLSEAFEKIRAAVGIPEDESRHA
;
A
#
# COMPACT_ATOMS: atom_id res chain seq x y z
N MET A 1 20.72 -1.35 23.99
CA MET A 1 20.48 -0.78 22.65
C MET A 1 21.44 -1.46 21.68
N LYS A 2 20.96 -2.15 20.63
CA LYS A 2 21.87 -2.59 19.56
C LYS A 2 22.53 -1.34 18.95
N PRO A 3 23.85 -1.30 18.73
CA PRO A 3 24.47 -0.15 18.11
C PRO A 3 23.86 0.03 16.71
N ALA A 4 23.42 1.24 16.40
CA ALA A 4 23.01 1.58 15.04
C ALA A 4 24.22 1.39 14.13
N GLY A 5 24.06 0.65 13.03
CA GLY A 5 25.13 0.51 12.04
C GLY A 5 25.52 1.89 11.50
N GLN A 6 26.81 2.21 11.49
CA GLN A 6 27.32 3.37 10.78
C GLN A 6 27.51 3.04 9.30
N MET A 7 27.12 3.96 8.44
CA MET A 7 27.30 3.88 6.99
C MET A 7 27.81 5.23 6.49
N THR A 8 28.86 5.22 5.67
CA THR A 8 29.29 6.39 4.90
C THR A 8 28.58 6.36 3.55
N ILE A 9 27.94 7.46 3.19
CA ILE A 9 27.14 7.58 1.96
C ILE A 9 27.65 8.79 1.20
N THR A 10 27.97 8.59 -0.08
CA THR A 10 28.27 9.69 -1.00
C THR A 10 26.98 10.09 -1.70
N LEU A 11 26.66 11.38 -1.65
CA LEU A 11 25.53 11.98 -2.37
C LEU A 11 26.06 12.78 -3.56
N THR A 12 25.22 12.99 -4.55
CA THR A 12 25.47 14.04 -5.56
C THR A 12 25.36 15.41 -4.90
N ASP A 13 26.02 16.42 -5.47
CA ASP A 13 25.98 17.80 -4.95
C ASP A 13 24.54 18.31 -4.80
N GLU A 14 23.65 17.98 -5.75
CA GLU A 14 22.24 18.35 -5.71
C GLU A 14 21.52 17.75 -4.49
N LEU A 15 21.74 16.47 -4.21
CA LEU A 15 21.12 15.77 -3.08
C LEU A 15 21.70 16.24 -1.75
N GLU A 16 23.00 16.53 -1.68
CA GLU A 16 23.62 17.12 -0.50
C GLU A 16 22.99 18.48 -0.18
N GLN A 17 22.87 19.36 -1.18
CA GLN A 17 22.26 20.68 -1.00
C GLN A 17 20.79 20.56 -0.59
N PHE A 18 20.05 19.62 -1.18
CA PHE A 18 18.67 19.32 -0.77
C PHE A 18 18.59 18.91 0.70
N VAL A 19 19.40 17.94 1.13
CA VAL A 19 19.45 17.50 2.54
C VAL A 19 19.78 18.66 3.48
N ARG A 20 20.76 19.50 3.11
CA ARG A 20 21.13 20.68 3.92
C ARG A 20 19.99 21.69 4.03
N ARG A 21 19.25 21.96 2.95
CA ARG A 21 18.07 22.85 2.97
C ARG A 21 16.98 22.31 3.88
N GLU A 22 16.63 21.04 3.75
CA GLU A 22 15.59 20.39 4.55
C GLU A 22 15.92 20.39 6.06
N VAL A 23 17.20 20.25 6.40
CA VAL A 23 17.65 20.37 7.81
C VAL A 23 17.57 21.82 8.30
N ASN A 24 17.91 22.81 7.46
CA ASN A 24 17.86 24.23 7.83
C ASN A 24 16.43 24.78 7.92
N GLU A 25 15.53 24.31 7.06
CA GLU A 25 14.13 24.73 6.98
C GLU A 25 13.22 23.93 7.93
N GLY A 26 13.62 22.70 8.26
CA GLY A 26 12.85 21.76 9.06
C GLY A 26 13.29 21.68 10.54
N THR A 27 12.66 20.75 11.24
CA THR A 27 12.91 20.46 12.67
C THR A 27 14.02 19.43 12.93
N PHE A 28 14.81 19.06 11.90
CA PHE A 28 15.84 18.03 12.03
C PHE A 28 17.11 18.60 12.68
N ALA A 29 17.68 17.89 13.65
CA ALA A 29 18.90 18.33 14.33
C ALA A 29 20.18 18.02 13.53
N SER A 30 20.11 17.17 12.49
CA SER A 30 21.26 16.85 11.64
C SER A 30 20.87 16.20 10.30
N ASN A 31 21.79 16.27 9.32
CA ASN A 31 21.67 15.54 8.05
C ASN A 31 21.45 14.04 8.26
N SER A 32 22.14 13.44 9.23
CA SER A 32 22.01 12.02 9.56
C SER A 32 20.63 11.67 10.12
N GLU A 33 19.98 12.59 10.82
CA GLU A 33 18.60 12.40 11.29
C GLU A 33 17.61 12.44 10.14
N TYR A 34 17.72 13.45 9.27
CA TYR A 34 16.88 13.58 8.09
C TYR A 34 17.00 12.36 7.16
N ILE A 35 18.22 11.95 6.82
CA ILE A 35 18.46 10.77 5.98
C ILE A 35 17.89 9.50 6.64
N ARG A 36 18.05 9.34 7.96
CA ARG A 36 17.50 8.19 8.68
C ARG A 36 15.97 8.16 8.59
N ASP A 37 15.32 9.31 8.70
CA ASP A 37 13.87 9.38 8.61
C ASP A 37 13.37 9.10 7.20
N LEU A 38 14.01 9.70 6.18
CA LEU A 38 13.73 9.39 4.76
C LEU A 38 13.87 7.90 4.44
N VAL A 39 14.95 7.27 4.90
CA VAL A 39 15.17 5.83 4.68
C VAL A 39 14.12 5.00 5.41
N ARG A 40 13.74 5.39 6.63
CA ARG A 40 12.69 4.71 7.41
C ARG A 40 11.33 4.81 6.72
N GLU A 41 10.97 5.98 6.22
CA GLU A 41 9.73 6.17 5.47
C GLU A 41 9.71 5.30 4.22
N ARG A 42 10.80 5.30 3.44
CA ARG A 42 10.93 4.45 2.25
C ARG A 42 10.84 2.96 2.60
N TYR A 43 11.48 2.54 3.70
CA TYR A 43 11.43 1.17 4.18
C TYR A 43 9.99 0.75 4.51
N ARG A 44 9.26 1.55 5.28
CA ARG A 44 7.85 1.29 5.62
C ARG A 44 6.97 1.22 4.37
N LYS A 45 7.07 2.19 3.46
CA LYS A 45 6.34 2.18 2.18
C LYS A 45 6.61 0.91 1.37
N LYS A 46 7.84 0.41 1.38
CA LYS A 46 8.20 -0.84 0.69
C LYS A 46 7.54 -2.04 1.37
N GLN A 47 7.61 -2.14 2.70
CA GLN A 47 6.95 -3.23 3.44
C GLN A 47 5.44 -3.25 3.19
N ASP A 48 4.77 -2.09 3.32
CA ASP A 48 3.33 -1.98 3.09
C ASP A 48 2.94 -2.40 1.67
N ARG A 49 3.77 -2.05 0.67
CA ARG A 49 3.55 -2.46 -0.72
C ARG A 49 3.71 -3.96 -0.88
N ASP A 50 4.77 -4.54 -0.31
CA ASP A 50 5.06 -5.96 -0.43
C ASP A 50 3.95 -6.80 0.25
N GLU A 51 3.44 -6.36 1.40
CA GLU A 51 2.30 -6.95 2.08
C GLU A 51 1.00 -6.85 1.26
N LYS A 52 0.69 -5.68 0.71
CA LYS A 52 -0.48 -5.48 -0.17
C LYS A 52 -0.41 -6.37 -1.41
N MET A 53 0.77 -6.47 -2.03
CA MET A 53 0.98 -7.33 -3.19
C MET A 53 0.79 -8.81 -2.84
N LYS A 54 1.30 -9.25 -1.68
CA LYS A 54 1.10 -10.62 -1.20
C LYS A 54 -0.38 -10.93 -0.99
N THR A 55 -1.12 -10.03 -0.35
CA THR A 55 -2.57 -10.17 -0.14
C THR A 55 -3.33 -10.21 -1.47
N LEU A 56 -2.99 -9.33 -2.41
CA LEU A 56 -3.61 -9.30 -3.73
C LEU A 56 -3.37 -10.60 -4.49
N ASN A 57 -2.12 -11.08 -4.55
CA ASN A 57 -1.78 -12.32 -5.24
C ASN A 57 -2.53 -13.52 -4.64
N ALA A 58 -2.60 -13.61 -3.31
CA ALA A 58 -3.36 -14.68 -2.65
C ALA A 58 -4.87 -14.62 -2.95
N ALA A 59 -5.44 -13.41 -3.06
CA ALA A 59 -6.83 -13.23 -3.46
C ALA A 59 -7.07 -13.64 -4.93
N LEU A 60 -6.16 -13.30 -5.83
CA LEU A 60 -6.21 -13.70 -7.24
C LEU A 60 -6.09 -15.22 -7.39
N GLU A 61 -5.13 -15.86 -6.72
CA GLU A 61 -4.96 -17.32 -6.72
C GLU A 61 -6.23 -18.02 -6.24
N ARG A 62 -6.85 -17.52 -5.16
CA ARG A 62 -8.14 -18.04 -4.67
C ARG A 62 -9.24 -17.86 -5.71
N GLY A 63 -9.37 -16.67 -6.30
CA GLY A 63 -10.38 -16.41 -7.32
C GLY A 63 -10.22 -17.28 -8.57
N MET A 64 -8.97 -17.51 -9.00
CA MET A 64 -8.67 -18.44 -10.10
C MET A 64 -9.03 -19.88 -9.74
N ALA A 65 -8.72 -20.34 -8.52
CA ALA A 65 -9.09 -21.67 -8.05
C ALA A 65 -10.61 -21.85 -7.93
N ASP A 66 -11.34 -20.82 -7.47
CA ASP A 66 -12.79 -20.81 -7.41
C ASP A 66 -13.40 -20.85 -8.82
N SER A 67 -12.86 -20.06 -9.75
CA SER A 67 -13.26 -20.09 -11.16
C SER A 67 -13.03 -21.44 -11.81
N ALA A 68 -11.86 -22.06 -11.60
CA ALA A 68 -11.52 -23.37 -12.15
C ALA A 68 -12.41 -24.48 -11.58
N ALA A 69 -12.83 -24.36 -10.32
CA ALA A 69 -13.73 -25.31 -9.66
C ALA A 69 -15.21 -25.04 -9.92
N GLY A 70 -15.56 -24.03 -10.73
CA GLY A 70 -16.94 -23.64 -10.99
C GLY A 70 -17.66 -23.00 -9.80
N ARG A 71 -16.94 -22.60 -8.74
CA ARG A 71 -17.46 -21.85 -7.60
C ARG A 71 -17.65 -20.37 -7.95
N VAL A 72 -18.41 -20.13 -9.02
CA VAL A 72 -18.73 -18.81 -9.54
C VAL A 72 -20.24 -18.64 -9.55
N THR A 73 -20.69 -17.40 -9.46
CA THR A 73 -22.10 -17.03 -9.56
C THR A 73 -22.21 -15.91 -10.57
N SER A 74 -23.37 -15.76 -11.21
CA SER A 74 -23.59 -14.65 -12.13
C SER A 74 -23.56 -13.32 -11.36
N LEU A 75 -23.16 -12.25 -12.04
CA LEU A 75 -23.11 -10.93 -11.41
C LEU A 75 -24.48 -10.49 -10.87
N SER A 76 -25.56 -10.76 -11.63
CA SER A 76 -26.93 -10.46 -11.21
C SER A 76 -27.31 -11.23 -9.94
N GLU A 77 -27.04 -12.54 -9.89
CA GLU A 77 -27.33 -13.37 -8.71
C GLU A 77 -26.51 -12.94 -7.49
N ALA A 78 -25.25 -12.53 -7.68
CA ALA A 78 -24.44 -11.97 -6.61
C ALA A 78 -25.03 -10.68 -6.04
N PHE A 79 -25.47 -9.75 -6.91
CA PHE A 79 -26.11 -8.51 -6.48
C PHE A 79 -27.40 -8.75 -5.70
N GLU A 80 -28.25 -9.69 -6.13
CA GLU A 80 -29.46 -10.01 -5.36
C GLU A 80 -29.14 -10.58 -3.99
N LYS A 81 -28.15 -11.48 -3.89
CA LYS A 81 -27.73 -12.02 -2.59
C LYS A 81 -27.21 -10.93 -1.65
N ILE A 82 -26.42 -9.99 -2.17
CA ILE A 82 -25.88 -8.87 -1.37
C ILE A 82 -27.00 -7.91 -0.96
N ARG A 83 -27.91 -7.55 -1.87
CA ARG A 83 -29.04 -6.67 -1.57
C ARG A 83 -29.96 -7.27 -0.51
N ALA A 84 -30.29 -8.55 -0.64
CA ALA A 84 -31.05 -9.30 0.35
C ALA A 84 -30.36 -9.34 1.71
N ALA A 85 -29.03 -9.52 1.73
CA ALA A 85 -28.25 -9.56 2.98
C ALA A 85 -28.11 -8.20 3.67
N VAL A 86 -28.08 -7.10 2.91
CA VAL A 86 -27.90 -5.72 3.43
C VAL A 86 -29.24 -4.98 3.61
N GLY A 87 -30.36 -5.55 3.16
CA GLY A 87 -31.70 -5.00 3.33
C GLY A 87 -32.03 -3.83 2.41
N ILE A 88 -31.39 -3.75 1.24
CA ILE A 88 -31.65 -2.72 0.23
C ILE A 88 -32.71 -3.24 -0.75
N PRO A 89 -33.85 -2.54 -0.96
CA PRO A 89 -34.88 -2.97 -1.91
C PRO A 89 -34.35 -2.97 -3.35
N GLU A 90 -34.87 -3.88 -4.19
CA GLU A 90 -34.58 -3.87 -5.63
C GLU A 90 -35.03 -2.53 -6.23
N ASP A 91 -34.12 -1.85 -6.92
CA ASP A 91 -34.45 -0.63 -7.64
C ASP A 91 -35.18 -1.03 -8.93
N GLU A 92 -36.51 -0.89 -8.93
CA GLU A 92 -37.41 -1.20 -10.06
C GLU A 92 -37.18 -0.29 -11.29
N SER A 93 -36.22 0.65 -11.23
CA SER A 93 -36.00 1.69 -12.24
C SER A 93 -35.26 1.22 -13.52
N ARG A 94 -35.08 -0.09 -13.75
CA ARG A 94 -34.31 -0.61 -14.89
C ARG A 94 -35.12 -1.21 -16.04
N HIS A 95 -36.42 -0.92 -16.09
CA HIS A 95 -37.27 -1.17 -17.26
C HIS A 95 -37.80 0.15 -17.82
N ALA A 96 -37.01 0.78 -18.71
CA ALA A 96 -37.46 1.74 -19.70
C ALA A 96 -36.57 1.61 -20.95
#